data_AF-I6AVN7-F1
#
_entry.id   AF-I6AVN7-F1
#
_cell.length_a   1.000
_cell.length_b   1.000
_cell.length_c   1.000
_cell.angle_alpha   90.00
_cell.angle_beta   90.00
_cell.angle_gamma   90.00
#
_symmetry.space_group_name_H-M   'P 1'
#
loop_
_entity.id
_entity.type
_entity.pdbx_description
1 polymer ?
#
loop_
_entity_poly.entity_id
_entity_poly.type
_entity_poly.pdbx_seq_one_letter_code
_entity_poly.pdbx_strand_id
1 'polypeptide(L)'
;MNHAFSSVPAVSLFAAGLLLSVAPLPGETIQQTRTAASGESWVTPGLWNNTAAASSGNDYYTNGWTLRTPDGPSLSVAFPGASLTVDGGAGGERGMLSLKAGTTEIADLRLGVGTVSDGVAGGNPTTNRPATLNITNLTLLSAATSATAAIFRGPYDGNDITLNVTNLLGSGYLQFVKGSDAGKRIFTLAVSNASSFTGTLELQHGTLDLASTINLTSGSFIMATTNTTLRLNSSLTVSSFTFGSFNLEAGSYTSSELNSRFSTSAFAGAGQLTIQAIPEASAFAWMLGGITLIACAGFRCVRRR
;
A
#
# COMPACT_ATOMS: atom_id res chain seq x y z
N MET A 1 -30.53 53.65 49.25
CA MET A 1 -30.15 54.46 48.08
C MET A 1 -29.59 53.52 47.04
N ASN A 2 -30.37 53.28 45.98
CA ASN A 2 -30.09 52.31 44.93
C ASN A 2 -29.17 52.94 43.88
N HIS A 3 -28.00 52.35 43.63
CA HIS A 3 -27.19 52.65 42.46
C HIS A 3 -27.27 51.47 41.48
N ALA A 4 -28.02 51.67 40.41
CA ALA A 4 -28.04 50.78 39.25
C ALA A 4 -26.80 51.07 38.39
N PHE A 5 -25.94 50.07 38.22
CA PHE A 5 -24.84 50.14 37.26
C PHE A 5 -25.31 49.59 35.91
N SER A 6 -25.30 50.46 34.90
CA SER A 6 -25.59 50.17 33.50
C SER A 6 -24.42 49.38 32.89
N SER A 7 -24.70 48.17 32.41
CA SER A 7 -23.75 47.32 31.71
C SER A 7 -23.65 47.74 30.23
N VAL A 8 -22.47 48.17 29.80
CA VAL A 8 -22.15 48.44 28.38
C VAL A 8 -21.79 47.10 27.71
N PRO A 9 -22.40 46.73 26.56
CA PRO A 9 -22.00 45.55 25.82
C PRO A 9 -20.65 45.77 25.12
N ALA A 10 -19.69 44.89 25.40
CA ALA A 10 -18.41 44.84 24.71
C ALA A 10 -18.61 44.32 23.27
N VAL A 11 -18.36 45.18 22.29
CA VAL A 11 -18.33 44.80 20.87
C VAL A 11 -17.01 44.10 20.59
N SER A 12 -17.03 42.77 20.57
CA SER A 12 -15.89 41.95 20.14
C SER A 12 -15.69 42.12 18.63
N LEU A 13 -14.67 42.89 18.25
CA LEU A 13 -14.20 43.00 16.87
C LEU A 13 -13.50 41.68 16.50
N PHE A 14 -14.20 40.78 15.79
CA PHE A 14 -13.57 39.62 15.17
C PHE A 14 -12.69 40.11 14.02
N ALA A 15 -11.38 40.20 14.28
CA ALA A 15 -10.38 40.31 13.22
C ALA A 15 -10.38 38.99 12.45
N ALA A 16 -11.13 38.94 11.34
CA ALA A 16 -11.00 37.90 10.34
C ALA A 16 -9.61 38.02 9.69
N GLY A 17 -8.61 37.47 10.36
CA GLY A 17 -7.29 37.28 9.78
C GLY A 17 -7.44 36.35 8.59
N LEU A 18 -7.40 36.92 7.39
CA LEU A 18 -7.29 36.20 6.14
C LEU A 18 -5.95 35.45 6.15
N LEU A 19 -5.95 34.24 6.71
CA LEU A 19 -4.86 33.29 6.56
C LEU A 19 -4.83 32.92 5.07
N LEU A 20 -4.03 33.65 4.31
CA LEU A 20 -3.61 33.24 2.98
C LEU A 20 -2.82 31.95 3.17
N SER A 21 -3.51 30.81 3.11
CA SER A 21 -2.88 29.52 2.99
C SER A 21 -2.14 29.53 1.65
N VAL A 22 -0.85 29.84 1.67
CA VAL A 22 0.00 29.68 0.51
C VAL A 22 0.00 28.19 0.21
N ALA A 23 -0.72 27.79 -0.83
CA ALA A 23 -0.63 26.43 -1.32
C ALA A 23 0.84 26.18 -1.64
N PRO A 24 1.46 25.10 -1.12
CA PRO A 24 2.82 24.77 -1.51
C PRO A 24 2.86 24.66 -3.03
N LEU A 25 3.81 25.35 -3.66
CA LEU A 25 4.05 25.18 -5.09
C LEU A 25 4.32 23.69 -5.34
N PRO A 26 3.74 23.10 -6.41
CA PRO A 26 4.02 21.72 -6.74
C PRO A 26 5.53 21.55 -6.92
N GLY A 27 6.08 20.51 -6.30
CA GLY A 27 7.48 20.16 -6.44
C GLY A 27 7.89 19.93 -7.89
N GLU A 28 9.17 20.11 -8.19
CA GLU A 28 9.68 19.68 -9.50
C GLU A 28 9.62 18.16 -9.59
N THR A 29 9.31 17.66 -10.80
CA THR A 29 9.39 16.23 -11.11
C THR A 29 10.79 15.90 -11.59
N ILE A 30 11.50 15.09 -10.82
CA ILE A 30 12.89 14.70 -11.07
C ILE A 30 12.95 13.23 -11.48
N GLN A 31 13.60 12.96 -12.61
CA GLN A 31 13.72 11.61 -13.16
C GLN A 31 15.12 11.06 -12.94
N GLN A 32 15.21 9.79 -12.54
CA GLN A 32 16.45 9.05 -12.57
C GLN A 32 16.89 8.85 -14.03
N THR A 33 18.18 9.05 -14.30
CA THR A 33 18.73 9.03 -15.66
C THR A 33 19.45 7.73 -16.00
N ARG A 34 19.81 6.93 -14.99
CA ARG A 34 20.53 5.65 -15.13
C ARG A 34 20.42 4.80 -13.87
N THR A 35 20.69 3.51 -14.00
CA THR A 35 20.88 2.61 -12.86
C THR A 35 22.02 3.09 -11.95
N ALA A 36 21.77 3.08 -10.65
CA ALA A 36 22.77 3.36 -9.63
C ALA A 36 23.80 2.23 -9.56
N ALA A 37 25.07 2.59 -9.72
CA ALA A 37 26.20 1.69 -9.56
C ALA A 37 26.39 1.26 -8.09
N SER A 38 27.31 0.35 -7.85
CA SER A 38 27.70 0.00 -6.48
C SER A 38 28.27 1.22 -5.75
N GLY A 39 27.84 1.46 -4.51
CA GLY A 39 28.22 2.65 -3.74
C GLY A 39 27.43 3.92 -4.06
N GLU A 40 26.64 3.94 -5.14
CA GLU A 40 25.71 5.04 -5.43
C GLU A 40 24.35 4.80 -4.78
N SER A 41 23.64 5.88 -4.47
CA SER A 41 22.30 5.85 -3.89
C SER A 41 21.56 7.16 -4.20
N TRP A 42 20.33 7.36 -3.74
CA TRP A 42 19.59 8.61 -3.98
C TRP A 42 20.29 9.90 -3.53
N VAL A 43 21.33 9.82 -2.68
CA VAL A 43 22.15 10.97 -2.30
C VAL A 43 23.24 11.33 -3.31
N THR A 44 23.47 10.50 -4.34
CA THR A 44 24.52 10.69 -5.33
C THR A 44 24.10 11.75 -6.37
N PRO A 45 24.81 12.89 -6.47
CA PRO A 45 24.61 13.82 -7.57
C PRO A 45 24.83 13.15 -8.93
N GLY A 46 24.01 13.50 -9.93
CA GLY A 46 24.12 12.93 -11.28
C GLY A 46 23.40 11.60 -11.52
N LEU A 47 22.73 11.02 -10.52
CA LEU A 47 21.70 9.98 -10.78
C LEU A 47 20.39 10.56 -11.31
N TRP A 48 20.17 11.84 -11.04
CA TRP A 48 18.95 12.57 -11.30
C TRP A 48 19.15 13.55 -12.45
N ASN A 49 18.09 13.83 -13.22
CA ASN A 49 18.16 14.72 -14.39
C ASN A 49 18.47 16.18 -14.04
N ASN A 50 18.22 16.61 -12.80
CA ASN A 50 18.64 17.91 -12.28
C ASN A 50 20.08 17.94 -11.76
N THR A 51 20.80 16.80 -11.85
CA THR A 51 22.19 16.62 -11.40
C THR A 51 22.48 16.87 -9.91
N ALA A 52 21.44 17.08 -9.10
CA ALA A 52 21.57 17.28 -7.66
C ALA A 52 21.22 15.99 -6.89
N ALA A 53 21.65 15.88 -5.63
CA ALA A 53 21.18 14.82 -4.73
C ALA A 53 19.67 14.95 -4.47
N ALA A 54 19.01 13.87 -4.05
CA ALA A 54 17.61 13.94 -3.64
C ALA A 54 17.43 14.92 -2.46
N SER A 55 16.39 15.75 -2.52
CA SER A 55 16.11 16.81 -1.57
C SER A 55 14.61 17.00 -1.38
N SER A 56 14.23 17.58 -0.25
CA SER A 56 12.84 17.82 0.11
C SER A 56 12.15 18.75 -0.88
N GLY A 57 10.85 18.53 -1.07
CA GLY A 57 10.00 19.38 -1.91
C GLY A 57 9.90 18.94 -3.37
N ASN A 58 10.66 17.93 -3.81
CA ASN A 58 10.57 17.40 -5.16
C ASN A 58 10.02 15.96 -5.21
N ASP A 59 9.40 15.61 -6.32
CA ASP A 59 8.90 14.26 -6.60
C ASP A 59 9.89 13.50 -7.48
N TYR A 60 10.32 12.31 -7.04
CA TYR A 60 11.37 11.54 -7.71
C TYR A 60 10.82 10.28 -8.37
N TYR A 61 11.32 9.95 -9.56
CA TYR A 61 10.86 8.82 -10.36
C TYR A 61 12.04 7.95 -10.82
N THR A 62 11.95 6.63 -10.62
CA THR A 62 13.02 5.71 -11.06
C THR A 62 13.05 5.50 -12.58
N ASN A 63 11.93 5.72 -13.29
CA ASN A 63 11.85 5.63 -14.75
C ASN A 63 12.46 4.35 -15.35
N GLY A 64 12.12 3.17 -14.80
CA GLY A 64 12.68 1.89 -15.24
C GLY A 64 14.07 1.54 -14.69
N TRP A 65 14.79 2.50 -14.09
CA TRP A 65 16.13 2.27 -13.55
C TRP A 65 16.13 1.66 -12.16
N THR A 66 17.29 1.11 -11.77
CA THR A 66 17.53 0.67 -10.39
C THR A 66 18.06 1.82 -9.54
N LEU A 67 17.30 2.20 -8.53
CA LEU A 67 17.72 3.04 -7.41
C LEU A 67 18.21 2.16 -6.26
N ARG A 68 19.15 2.68 -5.46
CA ARG A 68 19.65 2.02 -4.25
C ARG A 68 19.46 2.95 -3.07
N THR A 69 19.13 2.41 -1.91
CA THR A 69 19.34 3.12 -0.64
C THR A 69 20.85 3.20 -0.37
N PRO A 70 21.32 4.11 0.49
CA PRO A 70 22.66 4.02 1.06
C PRO A 70 22.93 2.61 1.65
N ASP A 71 24.19 2.15 1.58
CA ASP A 71 24.58 0.79 1.97
C ASP A 71 25.12 0.76 3.40
N GLY A 72 24.53 -0.08 4.25
CA GLY A 72 25.02 -0.32 5.59
C GLY A 72 24.01 -1.13 6.44
N PRO A 73 24.42 -2.25 7.05
CA PRO A 73 23.48 -3.16 7.73
C PRO A 73 22.86 -2.55 8.99
N SER A 74 23.59 -1.65 9.65
CA SER A 74 23.14 -0.91 10.83
C SER A 74 22.65 0.51 10.50
N LEU A 75 22.62 0.86 9.21
CA LEU A 75 22.25 2.19 8.76
C LEU A 75 20.72 2.31 8.77
N SER A 76 20.23 3.41 9.35
CA SER A 76 18.86 3.87 9.18
C SER A 76 18.87 5.12 8.31
N VAL A 77 18.09 5.13 7.24
CA VAL A 77 18.07 6.22 6.26
C VAL A 77 16.65 6.62 5.90
N ALA A 78 16.41 7.92 5.82
CA ALA A 78 15.19 8.48 5.27
C ALA A 78 15.43 8.95 3.83
N PHE A 79 14.47 8.67 2.95
CA PHE A 79 14.44 9.29 1.63
C PHE A 79 14.08 10.77 1.79
N PRO A 80 14.90 11.72 1.30
CA PRO A 80 14.71 13.13 1.56
C PRO A 80 13.66 13.80 0.66
N GLY A 81 13.24 13.16 -0.44
CA GLY A 81 12.27 13.72 -1.39
C GLY A 81 10.84 13.78 -0.85
N ALA A 82 9.99 14.57 -1.48
CA ALA A 82 8.57 14.66 -1.13
C ALA A 82 7.84 13.33 -1.42
N SER A 83 8.13 12.73 -2.57
CA SER A 83 7.71 11.37 -2.91
C SER A 83 8.75 10.63 -3.73
N LEU A 84 8.71 9.30 -3.68
CA LEU A 84 9.43 8.41 -4.58
C LEU A 84 8.42 7.54 -5.32
N THR A 85 8.44 7.60 -6.65
CA THR A 85 7.69 6.71 -7.52
C THR A 85 8.63 5.66 -8.12
N VAL A 86 8.40 4.39 -7.79
CA VAL A 86 9.08 3.25 -8.39
C VAL A 86 8.16 2.63 -9.42
N ASP A 87 8.46 2.88 -10.69
CA ASP A 87 7.63 2.48 -11.82
C ASP A 87 8.49 2.07 -13.01
N GLY A 88 7.85 1.53 -14.04
CA GLY A 88 8.50 1.18 -15.30
C GLY A 88 8.96 2.39 -16.11
N GLY A 89 9.90 2.16 -17.03
CA GLY A 89 10.43 3.16 -17.94
C GLY A 89 9.90 3.00 -19.37
N ALA A 90 10.23 3.98 -20.23
CA ALA A 90 9.99 3.88 -21.67
C ALA A 90 10.78 2.68 -22.24
N GLY A 91 10.09 1.58 -22.51
CA GLY A 91 10.71 0.29 -22.90
C GLY A 91 10.19 -0.92 -22.11
N GLY A 92 9.36 -0.70 -21.08
CA GLY A 92 8.75 -1.77 -20.29
C GLY A 92 9.65 -2.36 -19.21
N GLU A 93 10.87 -1.83 -19.06
CA GLU A 93 11.74 -2.18 -17.93
C GLU A 93 11.08 -1.76 -16.61
N ARG A 94 11.12 -2.64 -15.62
CA ARG A 94 10.55 -2.39 -14.29
C ARG A 94 11.58 -1.64 -13.47
N GLY A 95 11.24 -0.43 -12.99
CA GLY A 95 12.07 0.28 -12.03
C GLY A 95 12.27 -0.54 -10.75
N MET A 96 13.37 -0.32 -10.06
CA MET A 96 13.68 -1.07 -8.85
C MET A 96 14.21 -0.15 -7.75
N LEU A 97 13.68 -0.28 -6.55
CA LEU A 97 14.29 0.21 -5.32
C LEU A 97 14.99 -0.95 -4.62
N SER A 98 16.33 -0.89 -4.59
CA SER A 98 17.16 -1.87 -3.91
C SER A 98 17.50 -1.41 -2.48
N LEU A 99 16.98 -2.10 -1.47
CA LEU A 99 17.24 -1.84 -0.06
C LEU A 99 18.63 -2.37 0.32
N LYS A 100 19.52 -1.47 0.71
CA LYS A 100 20.90 -1.73 1.14
C LYS A 100 21.19 -1.26 2.57
N ALA A 101 20.32 -0.41 3.12
CA ALA A 101 20.31 -0.05 4.52
C ALA A 101 19.52 -1.09 5.33
N GLY A 102 19.87 -1.27 6.60
CA GLY A 102 19.10 -2.13 7.51
C GLY A 102 17.69 -1.60 7.75
N THR A 103 17.52 -0.27 7.81
CA THR A 103 16.21 0.39 7.89
C THR A 103 16.13 1.54 6.90
N THR A 104 15.01 1.62 6.18
CA THR A 104 14.70 2.67 5.22
C THR A 104 13.36 3.28 5.55
N GLU A 105 13.28 4.61 5.54
CA GLU A 105 12.05 5.37 5.76
C GLU A 105 11.70 6.18 4.51
N ILE A 106 10.45 6.10 4.07
CA ILE A 106 9.94 6.89 2.93
C ILE A 106 8.56 7.45 3.30
N ALA A 107 8.40 8.77 3.27
CA ALA A 107 7.13 9.38 3.63
C ALA A 107 6.02 9.07 2.60
N ASP A 108 6.30 9.19 1.31
CA ASP A 108 5.36 8.85 0.23
C ASP A 108 6.06 7.97 -0.81
N LEU A 109 5.73 6.68 -0.80
CA LEU A 109 6.19 5.71 -1.79
C LEU A 109 5.02 5.35 -2.71
N ARG A 110 5.22 5.53 -4.01
CA ARG A 110 4.24 5.16 -5.03
C ARG A 110 4.81 4.03 -5.87
N LEU A 111 4.07 2.93 -5.99
CA LEU A 111 4.50 1.76 -6.74
C LEU A 111 3.58 1.53 -7.94
N GLY A 112 4.12 1.69 -9.14
CA GLY A 112 3.48 1.26 -10.39
C GLY A 112 3.85 -0.18 -10.72
N VAL A 113 4.46 -0.42 -11.88
CA VAL A 113 5.01 -1.73 -12.27
C VAL A 113 6.41 -1.97 -11.68
N GLY A 114 6.77 -1.29 -10.58
CA GLY A 114 8.09 -1.31 -9.96
C GLY A 114 8.38 -2.54 -9.08
N THR A 115 9.66 -2.68 -8.70
CA THR A 115 10.14 -3.67 -7.72
C THR A 115 10.72 -2.98 -6.50
N VAL A 116 10.40 -3.46 -5.31
CA VAL A 116 11.20 -3.21 -4.12
C VAL A 116 11.86 -4.52 -3.71
N SER A 117 13.17 -4.50 -3.46
CA SER A 117 13.95 -5.71 -3.17
C SER A 117 15.13 -5.40 -2.27
N ASP A 118 15.47 -6.26 -1.33
CA ASP A 118 16.72 -6.18 -0.55
C ASP A 118 17.94 -6.66 -1.37
N GLY A 119 17.71 -7.38 -2.47
CA GLY A 119 18.76 -7.80 -3.38
C GLY A 119 19.06 -6.84 -4.52
N VAL A 120 20.29 -6.98 -5.05
CA VAL A 120 20.67 -6.41 -6.35
C VAL A 120 20.25 -7.41 -7.44
N ALA A 121 19.70 -6.94 -8.56
CA ALA A 121 19.54 -7.81 -9.73
C ALA A 121 20.92 -8.37 -10.15
N GLY A 122 21.04 -9.69 -10.21
CA GLY A 122 22.29 -10.39 -10.55
C GLY A 122 23.38 -10.37 -9.47
N GLY A 123 23.08 -9.96 -8.24
CA GLY A 123 24.07 -9.81 -7.16
C GLY A 123 24.53 -11.12 -6.52
N ASN A 124 25.66 -11.05 -5.79
CA ASN A 124 26.14 -12.14 -4.96
C ASN A 124 25.19 -12.35 -3.74
N PRO A 125 24.67 -13.57 -3.51
CA PRO A 125 23.75 -13.89 -2.40
C PRO A 125 24.26 -13.44 -1.02
N THR A 126 25.57 -13.36 -0.83
CA THR A 126 26.21 -13.02 0.46
C THR A 126 26.08 -11.56 0.89
N THR A 127 25.59 -10.68 0.01
CA THR A 127 25.38 -9.25 0.33
C THR A 127 23.95 -8.90 0.73
N ASN A 128 23.04 -9.88 0.66
CA ASN A 128 21.65 -9.68 1.03
C ASN A 128 21.49 -9.83 2.53
N ARG A 129 20.65 -8.99 3.10
CA ARG A 129 20.53 -8.80 4.55
C ARG A 129 19.07 -8.55 4.88
N PRO A 130 18.64 -8.83 6.11
CA PRO A 130 17.32 -8.40 6.54
C PRO A 130 17.18 -6.89 6.35
N ALA A 131 16.02 -6.46 5.87
CA ALA A 131 15.75 -5.05 5.60
C ALA A 131 14.36 -4.69 6.12
N THR A 132 14.27 -3.52 6.74
CA THR A 132 13.00 -2.93 7.16
C THR A 132 12.72 -1.70 6.32
N LEU A 133 11.53 -1.66 5.70
CA LEU A 133 11.02 -0.50 4.98
C LEU A 133 9.81 0.06 5.73
N ASN A 134 9.96 1.26 6.27
CA ASN A 134 8.92 2.03 6.92
C ASN A 134 8.37 3.06 5.93
N ILE A 135 7.05 3.06 5.73
CA ILE A 135 6.38 3.95 4.79
C ILE A 135 5.20 4.63 5.47
N THR A 136 5.12 5.96 5.37
CA THR A 136 3.92 6.66 5.86
C THR A 136 2.75 6.47 4.89
N ASN A 137 2.93 6.77 3.61
CA ASN A 137 1.91 6.58 2.57
C ASN A 137 2.47 5.66 1.47
N LEU A 138 1.90 4.47 1.36
CA LEU A 138 2.18 3.55 0.25
C LEU A 138 1.00 3.60 -0.71
N THR A 139 1.21 4.14 -1.91
CA THR A 139 0.18 4.18 -2.97
C THR A 139 0.49 3.17 -4.06
N LEU A 140 -0.39 2.21 -4.29
CA LEU A 140 -0.28 1.30 -5.44
C LEU A 140 -0.99 1.91 -6.66
N LEU A 141 -0.20 2.25 -7.68
CA LEU A 141 -0.64 2.97 -8.89
C LEU A 141 -1.09 2.03 -10.02
N SER A 142 -0.46 0.85 -10.14
CA SER A 142 -0.62 0.00 -11.34
C SER A 142 -2.03 -0.55 -11.52
N ALA A 143 -2.55 -0.52 -12.74
CA ALA A 143 -3.84 -1.09 -13.09
C ALA A 143 -3.83 -2.63 -12.99
N ALA A 144 -4.41 -3.13 -11.89
CA ALA A 144 -5.30 -4.30 -11.76
C ALA A 144 -4.96 -5.67 -12.36
N THR A 145 -3.74 -5.99 -12.80
CA THR A 145 -3.38 -7.37 -13.18
C THR A 145 -2.07 -7.85 -12.57
N SER A 146 -1.98 -9.16 -12.34
CA SER A 146 -0.77 -9.82 -11.85
C SER A 146 0.44 -9.66 -12.77
N ALA A 147 0.23 -9.42 -14.08
CA ALA A 147 1.31 -9.22 -15.05
C ALA A 147 2.00 -7.86 -14.92
N THR A 148 1.30 -6.86 -14.39
CA THR A 148 1.79 -5.49 -14.21
C THR A 148 1.85 -5.10 -12.74
N ALA A 149 1.86 -6.06 -11.82
CA ALA A 149 1.86 -5.77 -10.39
C ALA A 149 3.12 -5.01 -9.95
N ALA A 150 2.98 -4.22 -8.89
CA ALA A 150 4.12 -3.86 -8.06
C ALA A 150 4.64 -5.14 -7.39
N ILE A 151 5.96 -5.28 -7.28
CA ILE A 151 6.56 -6.47 -6.68
C ILE A 151 7.37 -6.07 -5.46
N PHE A 152 7.09 -6.75 -4.35
CA PHE A 152 7.95 -6.82 -3.19
C PHE A 152 8.70 -8.15 -3.22
N ARG A 153 10.01 -8.10 -3.51
CA ARG A 153 10.81 -9.28 -3.79
C ARG A 153 11.89 -9.50 -2.75
N GLY A 154 12.04 -10.75 -2.32
CA GLY A 154 13.18 -11.21 -1.56
C GLY A 154 13.96 -12.30 -2.31
N PRO A 155 15.14 -12.01 -2.89
CA PRO A 155 15.75 -12.89 -3.87
C PRO A 155 16.47 -14.12 -3.29
N TYR A 156 16.82 -14.12 -2.00
CA TYR A 156 17.59 -15.20 -1.37
C TYR A 156 17.01 -15.64 -0.03
N ASP A 157 17.31 -16.89 0.35
CA ASP A 157 16.85 -17.52 1.58
C ASP A 157 17.54 -16.92 2.83
N GLY A 158 16.83 -16.92 3.97
CA GLY A 158 17.39 -16.56 5.28
C GLY A 158 17.42 -15.07 5.65
N ASN A 159 16.99 -14.18 4.76
CA ASN A 159 16.83 -12.76 5.07
C ASN A 159 15.34 -12.40 5.08
N ASP A 160 14.83 -11.88 6.18
CA ASP A 160 13.44 -11.44 6.24
C ASP A 160 13.33 -10.00 5.75
N ILE A 161 12.24 -9.66 5.06
CA ILE A 161 11.93 -8.26 4.74
C ILE A 161 10.71 -7.85 5.54
N THR A 162 10.83 -6.74 6.25
CA THR A 162 9.73 -6.14 6.98
C THR A 162 9.23 -4.91 6.24
N LEU A 163 7.93 -4.86 5.98
CA LEU A 163 7.22 -3.74 5.38
C LEU A 163 6.23 -3.18 6.40
N ASN A 164 6.52 -1.99 6.91
CA ASN A 164 5.65 -1.27 7.83
C ASN A 164 5.01 -0.10 7.09
N VAL A 165 3.68 -0.05 7.04
CA VAL A 165 2.92 0.97 6.30
C VAL A 165 1.94 1.65 7.24
N THR A 166 1.98 2.98 7.33
CA THR A 166 0.97 3.72 8.07
C THR A 166 -0.35 3.77 7.28
N ASN A 167 -0.32 4.26 6.04
CA ASN A 167 -1.49 4.35 5.15
C ASN A 167 -1.22 3.58 3.85
N LEU A 168 -1.95 2.49 3.63
CA LEU A 168 -1.99 1.79 2.36
C LEU A 168 -3.14 2.36 1.51
N LEU A 169 -2.80 2.80 0.30
CA LEU A 169 -3.66 3.58 -0.58
C LEU A 169 -3.65 3.04 -2.01
N GLY A 170 -4.63 3.48 -2.80
CA GLY A 170 -4.75 3.16 -4.22
C GLY A 170 -5.55 1.89 -4.51
N SER A 171 -5.64 1.58 -5.79
CA SER A 171 -6.39 0.44 -6.33
C SER A 171 -5.51 -0.58 -7.02
N GLY A 172 -4.19 -0.43 -6.87
CA GLY A 172 -3.23 -1.26 -7.58
C GLY A 172 -2.97 -2.61 -6.95
N TYR A 173 -1.98 -3.30 -7.51
CA TYR A 173 -1.69 -4.69 -7.21
C TYR A 173 -0.29 -4.82 -6.62
N LEU A 174 -0.13 -5.45 -5.45
CA LEU A 174 1.17 -5.72 -4.81
C LEU A 174 1.38 -7.22 -4.63
N GLN A 175 2.45 -7.73 -5.23
CA GLN A 175 2.86 -9.12 -5.11
C GLN A 175 4.04 -9.29 -4.16
N PHE A 176 3.91 -10.22 -3.24
CA PHE A 176 5.01 -10.76 -2.44
C PHE A 176 5.58 -11.98 -3.17
N VAL A 177 6.78 -11.81 -3.72
CA VAL A 177 7.40 -12.79 -4.61
C VAL A 177 8.77 -13.18 -4.06
N LYS A 178 9.03 -14.47 -4.01
CA LYS A 178 10.36 -14.99 -3.70
C LYS A 178 11.25 -14.99 -4.95
N GLY A 179 12.56 -14.88 -4.76
CA GLY A 179 13.54 -15.20 -5.81
C GLY A 179 13.55 -16.66 -6.27
N SER A 180 14.55 -17.00 -7.07
CA SER A 180 14.67 -18.26 -7.83
C SER A 180 14.99 -19.51 -7.01
N ASP A 181 15.35 -19.37 -5.73
CA ASP A 181 15.92 -20.50 -4.97
C ASP A 181 14.84 -21.23 -4.16
N ALA A 182 15.14 -22.32 -3.45
CA ALA A 182 14.14 -23.29 -2.93
C ALA A 182 13.71 -23.11 -1.45
N GLY A 183 14.20 -22.12 -0.70
CA GLY A 183 13.89 -21.98 0.74
C GLY A 183 12.60 -21.21 1.10
N LYS A 184 12.26 -21.16 2.39
CA LYS A 184 11.09 -20.43 2.87
C LYS A 184 11.53 -19.04 3.30
N ARG A 185 11.18 -18.00 2.52
CA ARG A 185 11.38 -16.61 2.93
C ARG A 185 10.18 -16.10 3.71
N ILE A 186 10.43 -15.26 4.71
CA ILE A 186 9.36 -14.58 5.47
C ILE A 186 9.33 -13.11 5.05
N PHE A 187 8.15 -12.68 4.61
CA PHE A 187 7.77 -11.28 4.49
C PHE A 187 6.98 -10.94 5.74
N THR A 188 7.35 -9.87 6.43
CA THR A 188 6.55 -9.34 7.53
C THR A 188 5.82 -8.10 7.04
N LEU A 189 4.51 -8.05 7.21
CA LEU A 189 3.68 -6.92 6.82
C LEU A 189 2.93 -6.37 8.04
N ALA A 190 3.11 -5.09 8.31
CA ALA A 190 2.27 -4.32 9.21
C ALA A 190 1.63 -3.16 8.45
N VAL A 191 0.32 -3.01 8.58
CA VAL A 191 -0.44 -1.88 8.01
C VAL A 191 -1.34 -1.30 9.10
N SER A 192 -1.24 0.02 9.34
CA SER A 192 -2.05 0.69 10.38
C SER A 192 -3.42 1.13 9.86
N ASN A 193 -3.47 1.64 8.63
CA ASN A 193 -4.68 2.11 7.98
C ASN A 193 -4.69 1.69 6.51
N ALA A 194 -5.74 1.00 6.08
CA ALA A 194 -5.96 0.61 4.69
C ALA A 194 -7.41 0.86 4.23
N SER A 195 -8.12 1.75 4.92
CA SER A 195 -9.53 2.04 4.67
C SER A 195 -9.82 2.61 3.28
N SER A 196 -8.83 3.24 2.65
CA SER A 196 -8.92 3.77 1.28
C SER A 196 -8.29 2.85 0.22
N PHE A 197 -7.80 1.67 0.61
CA PHE A 197 -7.23 0.71 -0.32
C PHE A 197 -8.33 -0.15 -0.95
N THR A 198 -8.37 -0.17 -2.28
CA THR A 198 -9.33 -0.97 -3.07
C THR A 198 -8.65 -2.00 -3.98
N GLY A 199 -7.33 -2.14 -3.84
CA GLY A 199 -6.51 -2.98 -4.71
C GLY A 199 -6.42 -4.44 -4.25
N THR A 200 -5.34 -5.10 -4.68
CA THR A 200 -5.07 -6.51 -4.37
C THR A 200 -3.69 -6.67 -3.74
N LEU A 201 -3.63 -7.45 -2.67
CA LEU A 201 -2.38 -8.02 -2.17
C LEU A 201 -2.31 -9.49 -2.60
N GLU A 202 -1.17 -9.92 -3.14
CA GLU A 202 -0.96 -11.31 -3.56
C GLU A 202 0.29 -11.87 -2.90
N LEU A 203 0.15 -13.01 -2.23
CA LEU A 203 1.27 -13.85 -1.85
C LEU A 203 1.46 -14.93 -2.90
N GLN A 204 2.53 -14.80 -3.71
CA GLN A 204 2.82 -15.77 -4.76
C GLN A 204 3.69 -16.92 -4.24
N HIS A 205 4.65 -16.60 -3.37
CA HIS A 205 5.62 -17.54 -2.80
C HIS A 205 6.05 -17.15 -1.38
N GLY A 206 6.49 -18.14 -0.59
CA GLY A 206 7.08 -17.90 0.73
C GLY A 206 6.04 -17.77 1.83
N THR A 207 6.43 -17.16 2.95
CA THR A 207 5.58 -16.91 4.11
C THR A 207 5.28 -15.43 4.21
N LEU A 208 4.02 -15.03 4.36
CA LEU A 208 3.62 -13.69 4.79
C LEU A 208 3.19 -13.75 6.25
N ASP A 209 3.85 -12.97 7.10
CA ASP A 209 3.55 -12.79 8.51
C ASP A 209 2.86 -11.45 8.75
N LEU A 210 1.67 -11.49 9.35
CA LEU A 210 0.89 -10.29 9.66
C LEU A 210 1.23 -9.79 11.05
N ALA A 211 2.07 -8.75 11.11
CA ALA A 211 2.51 -8.14 12.36
C ALA A 211 1.51 -7.14 12.96
N SER A 212 0.44 -6.80 12.24
CA SER A 212 -0.68 -5.99 12.74
C SER A 212 -2.01 -6.48 12.18
N THR A 213 -3.11 -6.10 12.82
CA THR A 213 -4.45 -6.30 12.23
C THR A 213 -4.58 -5.43 10.99
N ILE A 214 -4.94 -6.03 9.85
CA ILE A 214 -5.08 -5.33 8.57
C ILE A 214 -6.55 -5.36 8.13
N ASN A 215 -7.10 -4.18 7.85
CA ASN A 215 -8.48 -4.02 7.41
C ASN A 215 -8.56 -3.51 5.95
N LEU A 216 -8.62 -4.43 5.00
CA LEU A 216 -8.79 -4.20 3.56
C LEU A 216 -10.28 -4.33 3.18
N THR A 217 -11.16 -3.55 3.80
CA THR A 217 -12.64 -3.68 3.65
C THR A 217 -13.13 -3.59 2.21
N SER A 218 -12.36 -2.94 1.33
CA SER A 218 -12.62 -2.86 -0.11
C SER A 218 -11.53 -3.52 -0.96
N GLY A 219 -10.49 -4.08 -0.34
CA GLY A 219 -9.36 -4.72 -1.01
C GLY A 219 -9.46 -6.25 -0.99
N SER A 220 -8.74 -6.87 -1.91
CA SER A 220 -8.70 -8.32 -2.08
C SER A 220 -7.36 -8.90 -1.65
N PHE A 221 -7.35 -10.18 -1.26
CA PHE A 221 -6.12 -10.91 -0.97
C PHE A 221 -6.08 -12.24 -1.72
N ILE A 222 -4.96 -12.53 -2.37
CA ILE A 222 -4.76 -13.73 -3.18
C ILE A 222 -3.55 -14.51 -2.66
N MET A 223 -3.70 -15.81 -2.49
CA MET A 223 -2.60 -16.75 -2.33
C MET A 223 -2.55 -17.63 -3.57
N ALA A 224 -1.74 -17.25 -4.56
CA ALA A 224 -1.83 -17.82 -5.91
C ALA A 224 -1.36 -19.28 -6.00
N THR A 225 -0.52 -19.73 -5.07
CA THR A 225 0.03 -21.09 -5.07
C THR A 225 -0.08 -21.75 -3.70
N THR A 226 -0.10 -23.08 -3.69
CA THR A 226 -0.12 -23.89 -2.46
C THR A 226 1.24 -23.91 -1.73
N ASN A 227 2.31 -23.44 -2.38
CA ASN A 227 3.65 -23.32 -1.82
C ASN A 227 3.86 -22.00 -1.07
N THR A 228 2.80 -21.52 -0.42
CA THR A 228 2.77 -20.28 0.35
C THR A 228 2.35 -20.57 1.78
N THR A 229 2.68 -19.67 2.70
CA THR A 229 2.18 -19.72 4.06
C THR A 229 1.72 -18.34 4.49
N LEU A 230 0.46 -18.21 4.91
CA LEU A 230 -0.06 -17.01 5.56
C LEU A 230 -0.09 -17.24 7.07
N ARG A 231 0.74 -16.50 7.81
CA ARG A 231 0.74 -16.49 9.27
C ARG A 231 -0.14 -15.34 9.77
N LEU A 232 -1.35 -15.69 10.17
CA LEU A 232 -2.32 -14.81 10.82
C LEU A 232 -1.92 -14.60 12.29
N ASN A 233 -0.75 -14.01 12.56
CA ASN A 233 -0.39 -13.60 13.93
C ASN A 233 -1.28 -12.45 14.42
N SER A 234 -1.85 -11.70 13.48
CA SER A 234 -2.95 -10.75 13.66
C SER A 234 -4.08 -11.04 12.66
N SER A 235 -5.24 -10.40 12.84
CA SER A 235 -6.40 -10.62 11.97
C SER A 235 -6.29 -9.87 10.63
N LEU A 236 -6.87 -10.47 9.59
CA LEU A 236 -6.97 -9.90 8.24
C LEU A 236 -8.45 -9.79 7.86
N THR A 237 -8.93 -8.60 7.55
CA THR A 237 -10.26 -8.37 6.99
C THR A 237 -10.11 -7.99 5.52
N VAL A 238 -10.83 -8.64 4.61
CA VAL A 238 -10.81 -8.41 3.16
C VAL A 238 -12.21 -8.39 2.57
N SER A 239 -12.38 -7.81 1.38
CA SER A 239 -13.62 -7.90 0.61
C SER A 239 -13.71 -9.22 -0.17
N SER A 240 -12.57 -9.80 -0.54
CA SER A 240 -12.48 -11.13 -1.15
C SER A 240 -11.16 -11.82 -0.84
N PHE A 241 -11.20 -13.15 -0.81
CA PHE A 241 -10.02 -13.99 -0.59
C PHE A 241 -10.00 -15.16 -1.57
N THR A 242 -8.86 -15.38 -2.20
CA THR A 242 -8.63 -16.50 -3.12
C THR A 242 -7.42 -17.32 -2.68
N PHE A 243 -7.56 -18.66 -2.61
CA PHE A 243 -6.46 -19.61 -2.39
C PHE A 243 -6.37 -20.57 -3.59
N GLY A 244 -5.28 -20.46 -4.36
CA GLY A 244 -5.16 -21.13 -5.66
C GLY A 244 -6.27 -20.69 -6.60
N SER A 245 -7.14 -21.63 -6.98
CA SER A 245 -8.33 -21.36 -7.81
C SER A 245 -9.64 -21.22 -7.02
N PHE A 246 -9.59 -21.31 -5.68
CA PHE A 246 -10.78 -21.30 -4.84
C PHE A 246 -11.02 -19.93 -4.21
N ASN A 247 -12.23 -19.40 -4.40
CA ASN A 247 -12.71 -18.23 -3.68
C ASN A 247 -13.41 -18.68 -2.39
N LEU A 248 -13.15 -17.98 -1.29
CA LEU A 248 -13.86 -18.20 -0.04
C LEU A 248 -15.12 -17.33 0.03
N GLU A 249 -16.20 -17.92 0.52
CA GLU A 249 -17.42 -17.21 0.85
C GLU A 249 -17.22 -16.27 2.05
N ALA A 250 -18.06 -15.24 2.15
CA ALA A 250 -18.09 -14.34 3.30
C ALA A 250 -18.19 -15.11 4.63
N GLY A 251 -17.44 -14.66 5.64
CA GLY A 251 -17.34 -15.34 6.93
C GLY A 251 -16.05 -15.03 7.66
N SER A 252 -15.87 -15.63 8.84
CA SER A 252 -14.64 -15.55 9.63
C SER A 252 -14.05 -16.94 9.78
N TYR A 253 -12.74 -17.04 9.55
CA TYR A 253 -12.02 -18.30 9.47
C TYR A 253 -10.74 -18.23 10.31
N THR A 254 -10.55 -19.22 11.17
CA THR A 254 -9.28 -19.50 11.84
C THR A 254 -8.32 -20.24 10.90
N SER A 255 -7.02 -20.21 11.21
CA SER A 255 -6.02 -20.97 10.44
C SER A 255 -6.31 -22.49 10.41
N SER A 256 -6.85 -23.06 11.49
CA SER A 256 -7.24 -24.48 11.52
C SER A 256 -8.40 -24.80 10.59
N GLU A 257 -9.42 -23.93 10.53
CA GLU A 257 -10.56 -24.12 9.62
C GLU A 257 -10.12 -24.01 8.16
N LEU A 258 -9.27 -23.03 7.84
CA LEU A 258 -8.71 -22.87 6.49
C LEU A 258 -7.88 -24.10 6.09
N ASN A 259 -6.99 -24.56 6.97
CA ASN A 259 -6.18 -25.76 6.74
C ASN A 259 -7.04 -27.01 6.53
N SER A 260 -8.07 -27.21 7.35
CA SER A 260 -9.00 -28.33 7.20
C SER A 260 -9.80 -28.23 5.89
N ARG A 261 -10.29 -27.04 5.54
CA ARG A 261 -11.10 -26.81 4.34
C ARG A 261 -10.32 -27.06 3.05
N PHE A 262 -9.05 -26.66 3.02
CA PHE A 262 -8.19 -26.79 1.84
C PHE A 262 -7.26 -28.01 1.88
N SER A 263 -7.34 -28.84 2.92
CA SER A 263 -6.44 -29.98 3.15
C SER A 263 -4.95 -29.57 3.05
N THR A 264 -4.57 -28.50 3.75
CA THR A 264 -3.24 -27.87 3.66
C THR A 264 -2.66 -27.52 5.03
N SER A 265 -1.41 -27.04 5.06
CA SER A 265 -0.74 -26.41 6.20
C SER A 265 -0.30 -24.96 5.90
N ALA A 266 -0.87 -24.37 4.85
CA ALA A 266 -0.55 -23.02 4.38
C ALA A 266 -1.00 -21.91 5.35
N PHE A 267 -1.80 -22.20 6.37
CA PHE A 267 -2.29 -21.21 7.32
C PHE A 267 -1.75 -21.48 8.72
N ALA A 268 -1.32 -20.44 9.44
CA ALA A 268 -0.84 -20.53 10.82
C ALA A 268 -1.15 -19.25 11.61
N GLY A 269 -0.88 -19.22 12.91
CA GLY A 269 -1.18 -18.07 13.78
C GLY A 269 -2.57 -18.13 14.42
N ALA A 270 -2.79 -17.25 15.41
CA ALA A 270 -3.98 -17.21 16.27
C ALA A 270 -5.05 -16.18 15.85
N GLY A 271 -4.71 -15.29 14.93
CA GLY A 271 -5.64 -14.34 14.31
C GLY A 271 -6.65 -15.01 13.38
N GLN A 272 -7.52 -14.20 12.78
CA GLN A 272 -8.59 -14.67 11.90
C GLN A 272 -8.56 -13.98 10.53
N LEU A 273 -8.97 -14.70 9.50
CA LEU A 273 -9.34 -14.14 8.20
C LEU A 273 -10.84 -13.86 8.21
N THR A 274 -11.24 -12.60 8.01
CA THR A 274 -12.64 -12.19 7.83
C THR A 274 -12.87 -11.72 6.42
N ILE A 275 -13.84 -12.29 5.73
CA ILE A 275 -14.27 -11.91 4.40
C ILE A 275 -15.62 -11.21 4.54
N GLN A 276 -15.65 -9.93 4.20
CA GLN A 276 -16.85 -9.12 4.28
C GLN A 276 -17.80 -9.48 3.13
N ALA A 277 -19.07 -9.71 3.45
CA ALA A 277 -20.10 -9.75 2.43
C ALA A 277 -20.22 -8.35 1.82
N ILE A 278 -19.82 -8.21 0.55
CA ILE A 278 -20.16 -7.02 -0.22
C ILE A 278 -21.67 -7.12 -0.48
N PRO A 279 -22.49 -6.15 -0.03
CA PRO A 279 -23.92 -6.18 -0.33
C PRO A 279 -24.09 -6.28 -1.84
N GLU A 280 -24.70 -7.36 -2.33
CA GLU A 280 -24.92 -7.51 -3.76
C GLU A 280 -25.68 -6.29 -4.29
N ALA A 281 -25.27 -5.76 -5.45
CA ALA A 281 -25.93 -4.61 -6.07
C ALA A 281 -27.44 -4.84 -6.29
N SER A 282 -27.86 -6.10 -6.38
CA SER A 282 -29.26 -6.53 -6.42
C SER A 282 -30.06 -6.07 -5.18
N ALA A 283 -29.46 -6.05 -3.99
CA ALA A 283 -30.10 -5.57 -2.77
C ALA A 283 -30.44 -4.08 -2.82
N PHE A 284 -29.67 -3.28 -3.57
CA PHE A 284 -29.95 -1.86 -3.79
C PHE A 284 -31.02 -1.61 -4.87
N ALA A 285 -31.12 -2.49 -5.88
CA ALA A 285 -32.13 -2.37 -6.93
C ALA A 285 -33.56 -2.44 -6.38
N TRP A 286 -33.80 -3.25 -5.33
CA TRP A 286 -35.09 -3.31 -4.65
C TRP A 286 -35.41 -2.06 -3.82
N MET A 287 -34.41 -1.44 -3.19
CA MET A 287 -34.60 -0.19 -2.45
C MET A 287 -34.90 1.00 -3.36
N LEU A 288 -34.22 1.11 -4.50
CA LEU A 288 -34.48 2.16 -5.48
C LEU A 288 -35.78 1.92 -6.26
N GLY A 289 -36.07 0.68 -6.66
CA GLY A 289 -37.31 0.33 -7.37
C GLY A 289 -38.58 0.50 -6.53
N GLY A 290 -38.50 0.34 -5.20
CA GLY A 290 -39.62 0.55 -4.29
C GLY A 290 -40.05 2.01 -4.14
N ILE A 291 -39.11 2.96 -4.23
CA ILE A 291 -39.41 4.40 -4.08
C ILE A 291 -40.09 4.95 -5.34
N THR A 292 -39.74 4.45 -6.53
CA THR A 292 -40.35 4.91 -7.79
C THR A 292 -41.83 4.52 -7.93
N LEU A 293 -42.25 3.41 -7.29
CA LEU A 293 -43.64 2.96 -7.33
C LEU A 293 -44.58 3.80 -6.43
N ILE A 294 -44.07 4.50 -5.42
CA ILE A 294 -44.87 5.37 -4.55
C ILE A 294 -45.10 6.75 -5.19
N ALA A 295 -44.19 7.22 -6.05
CA ALA A 295 -44.34 8.51 -6.74
C ALA A 295 -45.41 8.51 -7.86
N CYS A 296 -45.68 7.36 -8.49
CA CYS A 296 -46.65 7.29 -9.60
C CYS A 296 -48.12 7.09 -9.16
N ALA A 297 -48.39 6.78 -7.89
CA ALA A 297 -49.75 6.58 -7.38
C ALA A 297 -50.46 7.90 -6.97
N GLY A 298 -49.75 9.03 -6.89
CA GLY A 298 -50.29 10.32 -6.43
C GLY A 298 -50.90 11.22 -7.51
N PHE A 299 -50.74 10.91 -8.81
CA PHE A 299 -51.24 11.74 -9.91
C PHE A 299 -52.42 11.10 -10.64
N ARG A 300 -53.54 10.86 -9.94
CA ARG A 300 -54.84 10.67 -10.60
C ARG A 300 -55.94 11.50 -9.96
N CYS A 301 -56.50 12.38 -10.80
CA CYS A 301 -57.83 12.98 -10.72
C CYS A 301 -57.99 14.31 -9.95
N VAL A 302 -57.63 15.43 -10.59
CA VAL A 302 -58.37 16.69 -10.44
C VAL A 302 -58.96 17.06 -11.80
N ARG A 303 -60.17 16.57 -12.06
CA ARG A 303 -61.03 17.00 -13.17
C ARG A 303 -62.06 17.95 -12.56
N ARG A 304 -61.91 19.27 -12.75
CA ARG A 304 -62.97 20.24 -12.43
C ARG A 304 -63.60 20.77 -13.72
N ARG A 305 -64.92 20.89 -13.63
CA ARG A 305 -65.88 21.39 -14.61
C ARG A 305 -65.61 22.83 -14.97
#